data_AF-A0A3P9H2J8-F1
#
_entry.id   AF-A0A3P9H2J8-F1
#
_cell.length_a   1.000
_cell.length_b   1.000
_cell.length_c   1.000
_cell.angle_alpha   90.00
_cell.angle_beta   90.00
_cell.angle_gamma   90.00
#
_symmetry.space_group_name_H-M   'P 1'
#
loop_
_entity.id
_entity.type
_entity.pdbx_description
1 polymer ?
#
loop_
_entity_poly.entity_id
_entity_poly.type
_entity_poly.pdbx_seq_one_letter_code
_entity_poly.pdbx_strand_id
1 'polypeptide(L)'
;LAEQQQSKYLDLYTILPSEISMQLAEVSLALAAIEDQVQIKEDFSSRIQDMSEKLKTISSKFNEKSPDVEHAKEEVKRLFEDLDGCGSALLELDASLQDFSRSNPLLAKQLSEAVSKLSEMHHHTSRLADSRASCLQAVCYLDEYNEMLDFIVRWADKARSLLRANIIWNSSVHLQEQIRIHQVGLLLFRRAFFRVKSVFQPHKCRTVKTL
;
A
#
# COMPACT_ATOMS: atom_id res chain seq x y z
N LEU A 1 -26.90 68.56 44.92
CA LEU A 1 -25.52 68.36 45.42
C LEU A 1 -25.30 66.91 45.86
N ALA A 2 -26.15 66.35 46.73
CA ALA A 2 -26.06 64.95 47.19
C ALA A 2 -26.18 63.92 46.04
N GLU A 3 -27.15 64.07 45.13
CA GLU A 3 -27.34 63.16 43.98
C GLU A 3 -26.15 63.16 43.00
N GLN A 4 -25.52 64.31 42.80
CA GLN A 4 -24.36 64.45 41.91
C GLN A 4 -23.09 63.80 42.51
N GLN A 5 -22.96 63.83 43.84
CA GLN A 5 -21.90 63.08 44.53
C GLN A 5 -22.18 61.57 44.54
N GLN A 6 -23.45 61.18 44.67
CA GLN A 6 -23.87 59.78 44.62
C GLN A 6 -23.61 59.17 43.23
N SER A 7 -23.88 59.91 42.14
CA SER A 7 -23.53 59.53 40.76
C SER A 7 -22.02 59.34 40.59
N LYS A 8 -21.20 60.29 41.06
CA LYS A 8 -19.72 60.18 40.99
C LYS A 8 -19.17 59.00 41.80
N TYR A 9 -19.77 58.69 42.95
CA TYR A 9 -19.37 57.57 43.78
C TYR A 9 -19.77 56.22 43.17
N LEU A 10 -20.91 56.19 42.47
CA LEU A 10 -21.38 55.02 41.74
C LEU A 10 -20.51 54.75 40.50
N ASP A 11 -20.16 55.79 39.73
CA ASP A 11 -19.26 55.69 38.58
C ASP A 11 -17.91 55.09 38.97
N LEU A 12 -17.37 55.47 40.14
CA LEU A 12 -16.11 54.93 40.67
C LEU A 12 -16.17 53.41 40.96
N TYR A 13 -17.35 52.87 41.32
CA TYR A 13 -17.57 51.45 41.54
C TYR A 13 -17.85 50.66 40.25
N THR A 14 -18.24 51.35 39.17
CA THR A 14 -18.43 50.73 37.84
C THR A 14 -17.15 50.64 37.03
N ILE A 15 -16.11 51.41 37.38
CA ILE A 15 -14.81 51.41 36.70
C ILE A 15 -13.91 50.40 37.43
N LEU A 16 -13.74 49.23 36.81
CA LEU A 16 -12.74 48.26 37.25
C LEU A 16 -11.34 48.92 37.16
N PRO A 17 -10.49 48.85 38.19
CA PRO A 17 -9.12 49.37 38.12
C PRO A 17 -8.41 48.85 36.87
N SER A 18 -7.73 49.73 36.14
CA SER A 18 -7.12 49.41 34.84
C SER A 18 -6.20 48.19 34.90
N GLU A 19 -5.50 48.02 36.01
CA GLU A 19 -4.63 46.86 36.28
C GLU A 19 -5.40 45.54 36.30
N ILE A 20 -6.59 45.52 36.92
CA ILE A 20 -7.44 44.32 36.99
C ILE A 20 -8.07 44.05 35.62
N SER A 21 -8.43 45.10 34.88
CA SER A 21 -8.94 44.97 33.51
C SER A 21 -7.89 44.38 32.56
N MET A 22 -6.63 44.83 32.70
CA MET A 22 -5.49 44.32 31.93
C MET A 22 -5.21 42.85 32.25
N GLN A 23 -5.14 42.50 33.53
CA GLN A 23 -4.96 41.10 33.96
C GLN A 23 -6.09 40.19 33.46
N LEU A 24 -7.34 40.67 33.48
CA LEU A 24 -8.47 39.89 32.95
C LEU A 24 -8.36 39.67 31.44
N ALA A 25 -7.92 40.67 30.69
CA ALA A 25 -7.67 40.55 29.25
C ALA A 25 -6.51 39.58 28.96
N GLU A 26 -5.42 39.66 29.71
CA GLU A 26 -4.26 38.75 29.60
C GLU A 26 -4.65 37.30 29.92
N VAL A 27 -5.41 37.08 31.00
CA VAL A 27 -5.92 35.75 31.37
C VAL A 27 -6.87 35.21 30.31
N SER A 28 -7.74 36.06 29.75
CA SER A 28 -8.65 35.66 28.68
C SER A 28 -7.90 35.27 27.40
N LEU A 29 -6.84 36.01 27.03
CA LEU A 29 -5.95 35.68 25.92
C LEU A 29 -5.18 34.37 26.14
N ALA A 30 -4.64 34.18 27.35
CA ALA A 30 -3.92 32.97 27.71
C ALA A 30 -4.84 31.73 27.68
N LEU A 31 -6.06 31.86 28.19
CA LEU A 31 -7.08 30.80 28.13
C LEU A 31 -7.42 30.45 26.67
N ALA A 32 -7.69 31.44 25.83
CA ALA A 32 -7.97 31.21 24.42
C ALA A 32 -6.81 30.51 23.69
N ALA A 33 -5.56 30.90 23.98
CA ALA A 33 -4.38 30.24 23.41
C ALA A 33 -4.22 28.79 23.88
N ILE A 34 -4.55 28.49 25.14
CA ILE A 34 -4.53 27.13 25.68
C ILE A 34 -5.64 26.28 25.05
N GLU A 35 -6.86 26.82 24.91
CA GLU A 35 -7.96 26.13 24.25
C GLU A 35 -7.61 25.76 22.81
N ASP A 36 -7.02 26.68 22.05
CA ASP A 36 -6.57 26.43 20.67
C ASP A 36 -5.47 25.34 20.62
N GLN A 37 -4.52 25.35 21.56
CA GLN A 37 -3.50 24.30 21.69
C GLN A 37 -4.10 22.92 21.99
N VAL A 38 -5.11 22.84 22.85
CA VAL A 38 -5.81 21.58 23.16
C VAL A 38 -6.50 21.04 21.93
N GLN A 39 -7.18 21.90 21.18
CA GLN A 39 -7.91 21.51 19.98
C GLN A 39 -6.97 21.02 18.87
N ILE A 40 -5.85 21.71 18.64
CA ILE A 40 -4.81 21.26 17.69
C ILE A 40 -4.24 19.91 18.11
N LYS A 41 -3.92 19.72 19.39
CA LYS A 41 -3.39 18.45 19.90
C LYS A 41 -4.37 17.28 19.66
N GLU A 42 -5.65 17.52 19.86
CA GLU A 42 -6.70 16.51 19.66
C GLU A 42 -6.83 16.14 18.17
N ASP A 43 -6.74 17.11 17.26
CA ASP A 43 -6.69 16.86 15.81
C ASP A 43 -5.47 16.03 15.38
N PHE A 44 -4.27 16.33 15.90
CA PHE A 44 -3.11 15.48 15.66
C PHE A 44 -3.32 14.06 16.19
N SER A 45 -3.90 13.93 17.38
CA SER A 45 -4.12 12.63 18.01
C SER A 45 -5.10 11.77 17.23
N SER A 46 -6.19 12.36 16.72
CA SER A 46 -7.17 11.65 15.88
C SER A 46 -6.55 11.22 14.55
N ARG A 47 -5.82 12.11 13.86
CA ARG A 47 -5.12 11.79 12.60
C ARG A 47 -4.09 10.67 12.78
N ILE A 48 -3.35 10.69 13.89
CA ILE A 48 -2.39 9.64 14.26
C ILE A 48 -3.11 8.30 14.45
N GLN A 49 -4.23 8.29 15.17
CA GLN A 49 -5.00 7.08 15.41
C GLN A 49 -5.57 6.51 14.10
N ASP A 50 -6.23 7.35 13.29
CA ASP A 50 -6.82 6.96 12.01
C ASP A 50 -5.76 6.33 11.09
N MET A 51 -4.57 6.93 11.03
CA MET A 51 -3.48 6.40 10.22
C MET A 51 -2.92 5.10 10.78
N SER A 52 -2.85 4.96 12.11
CA SER A 52 -2.47 3.70 12.76
C SER A 52 -3.42 2.57 12.37
N GLU A 53 -4.73 2.83 12.40
CA GLU A 53 -5.76 1.86 12.04
C GLU A 53 -5.72 1.49 10.55
N LYS A 54 -5.52 2.48 9.67
CA LYS A 54 -5.32 2.24 8.24
C LYS A 54 -4.10 1.38 7.97
N LEU A 55 -2.94 1.70 8.55
CA LEU A 55 -1.71 0.92 8.39
C LEU A 55 -1.86 -0.51 8.91
N LYS A 56 -2.53 -0.71 10.06
CA LYS A 56 -2.85 -2.05 10.57
C LYS A 56 -3.75 -2.84 9.62
N THR A 57 -4.75 -2.18 9.04
CA THR A 57 -5.64 -2.80 8.06
C THR A 57 -4.89 -3.22 6.81
N ILE A 58 -4.03 -2.35 6.27
CA ILE A 58 -3.17 -2.66 5.11
C ILE A 58 -2.24 -3.84 5.43
N SER A 59 -1.58 -3.81 6.59
CA SER A 59 -0.70 -4.88 7.06
C SER A 59 -1.43 -6.22 7.20
N SER A 60 -2.66 -6.23 7.72
CA SER A 60 -3.49 -7.43 7.80
C SER A 60 -3.79 -7.98 6.40
N LYS A 61 -4.22 -7.12 5.47
CA LYS A 61 -4.56 -7.53 4.10
C LYS A 61 -3.37 -8.14 3.35
N PHE A 62 -2.15 -7.67 3.59
CA PHE A 62 -0.96 -8.30 3.01
C PHE A 62 -0.72 -9.74 3.49
N ASN A 63 -1.22 -10.12 4.67
CA ASN A 63 -1.13 -11.47 5.22
C ASN A 63 -2.31 -12.37 4.83
N GLU A 64 -3.37 -11.82 4.23
CA GLU A 64 -4.53 -12.59 3.80
C GLU A 64 -4.20 -13.43 2.54
N LYS A 65 -4.89 -14.57 2.44
CA LYS A 65 -4.76 -15.46 1.29
C LYS A 65 -5.75 -15.03 0.22
N SER A 66 -5.22 -14.63 -0.92
CA SER A 66 -6.02 -14.37 -2.12
C SER A 66 -6.42 -15.71 -2.80
N PRO A 67 -7.58 -15.77 -3.48
CA PRO A 67 -8.11 -16.99 -4.07
C PRO A 67 -7.30 -17.51 -5.27
N ASP A 68 -6.71 -16.60 -6.05
CA ASP A 68 -5.83 -16.91 -7.17
C ASP A 68 -4.74 -15.83 -7.37
N VAL A 69 -3.82 -16.11 -8.29
CA VAL A 69 -2.65 -15.28 -8.57
C VAL A 69 -3.01 -13.92 -9.17
N GLU A 70 -4.05 -13.85 -10.01
CA GLU A 70 -4.45 -12.60 -10.67
C GLU A 70 -5.15 -11.67 -9.68
N HIS A 71 -6.02 -12.20 -8.82
CA HIS A 71 -6.59 -11.45 -7.71
C HIS A 71 -5.50 -10.98 -6.74
N ALA A 72 -4.51 -11.84 -6.43
CA ALA A 72 -3.39 -11.46 -5.58
C ALA A 72 -2.57 -10.29 -6.16
N LYS A 73 -2.36 -10.25 -7.49
CA LYS A 73 -1.63 -9.15 -8.16
C LYS A 73 -2.37 -7.83 -8.05
N GLU A 74 -3.66 -7.84 -8.37
CA GLU A 74 -4.48 -6.63 -8.33
C GLU A 74 -4.62 -6.11 -6.89
N GLU A 75 -4.81 -7.02 -5.93
CA GLU A 75 -4.88 -6.68 -4.52
C GLU A 75 -3.57 -6.09 -3.99
N VAL A 76 -2.43 -6.73 -4.26
CA VAL A 76 -1.12 -6.19 -3.87
C VAL A 76 -0.89 -4.80 -4.49
N LYS A 77 -1.25 -4.60 -5.76
CA LYS A 77 -1.13 -3.29 -6.43
C LYS A 77 -1.96 -2.21 -5.72
N ARG A 78 -3.23 -2.49 -5.43
CA ARG A 78 -4.10 -1.55 -4.69
C ARG A 78 -3.57 -1.26 -3.29
N LEU A 79 -3.06 -2.27 -2.59
CA LEU A 79 -2.50 -2.10 -1.25
C LEU A 79 -1.21 -1.26 -1.27
N PHE A 80 -0.41 -1.32 -2.34
CA PHE A 80 0.72 -0.41 -2.53
C PHE A 80 0.26 1.04 -2.71
N GLU A 81 -0.76 1.27 -3.53
CA GLU A 81 -1.33 2.62 -3.72
C GLU A 81 -1.87 3.20 -2.40
N ASP A 82 -2.58 2.38 -1.61
CA ASP A 82 -3.06 2.77 -0.27
C ASP A 82 -1.89 3.07 0.70
N LEU A 83 -0.81 2.27 0.64
CA LEU A 83 0.37 2.45 1.48
C LEU A 83 1.19 3.69 1.11
N ASP A 84 1.30 4.00 -0.17
CA ASP A 84 1.93 5.22 -0.67
C ASP A 84 1.10 6.46 -0.29
N GLY A 85 -0.22 6.35 -0.33
CA GLY A 85 -1.14 7.36 0.19
C GLY A 85 -0.94 7.61 1.68
N CYS A 86 -0.77 6.55 2.49
CA CYS A 86 -0.43 6.67 3.90
C CYS A 86 0.95 7.32 4.11
N GLY A 87 1.94 7.01 3.26
CA GLY A 87 3.26 7.62 3.30
C GLY A 87 3.21 9.13 3.04
N SER A 88 2.43 9.55 2.04
CA SER A 88 2.22 10.96 1.73
C SER A 88 1.51 11.70 2.86
N ALA A 89 0.45 11.11 3.42
CA ALA A 89 -0.27 11.68 4.56
C ALA A 89 0.61 11.78 5.82
N LEU A 90 1.51 10.83 6.03
CA LEU A 90 2.49 10.85 7.12
C LEU A 90 3.48 12.01 6.96
N LEU A 91 3.98 12.26 5.73
CA LEU A 91 4.86 13.40 5.45
C LEU A 91 4.17 14.75 5.71
N GLU A 92 2.90 14.87 5.33
CA GLU A 92 2.11 16.07 5.62
C GLU A 92 1.86 16.27 7.12
N LEU A 93 1.61 15.17 7.85
CA LEU A 93 1.46 15.18 9.30
C LEU A 93 2.76 15.60 9.99
N ASP A 94 3.91 15.08 9.55
CA ASP A 94 5.23 15.47 10.04
C ASP A 94 5.53 16.95 9.76
N ALA A 95 5.23 17.44 8.56
CA ALA A 95 5.41 18.85 8.21
C ALA A 95 4.53 19.76 9.11
N SER A 96 3.26 19.40 9.27
CA SER A 96 2.33 20.13 10.15
C SER A 96 2.82 20.13 11.61
N LEU A 97 3.37 19.00 12.07
CA LEU A 97 3.92 18.87 13.40
C LEU A 97 5.20 19.69 13.59
N GLN A 98 6.06 19.78 12.58
CA GLN A 98 7.24 20.65 12.62
C GLN A 98 6.85 22.12 12.78
N ASP A 99 5.83 22.59 12.06
CA ASP A 99 5.35 23.96 12.22
C ASP A 99 4.74 24.18 13.61
N PHE A 100 3.96 23.22 14.13
CA PHE A 100 3.42 23.27 15.50
C PHE A 100 4.51 23.26 16.58
N SER A 101 5.63 22.56 16.34
CA SER A 101 6.74 22.46 17.28
C SER A 101 7.42 23.80 17.60
N ARG A 102 7.34 24.76 16.67
CA ARG A 102 7.88 26.11 16.86
C ARG A 102 7.10 26.89 17.94
N SER A 103 5.80 26.64 18.03
CA SER A 103 4.92 27.30 18.99
C SER A 103 4.82 26.53 20.31
N ASN A 104 4.92 25.19 20.28
CA ASN A 104 4.65 24.33 21.44
C ASN A 104 5.62 23.14 21.57
N PRO A 105 6.84 23.36 22.10
CA PRO A 105 7.90 22.35 22.10
C PRO A 105 7.60 21.10 22.95
N LEU A 106 6.87 21.23 24.06
CA LEU A 106 6.57 20.10 24.96
C LEU A 106 5.52 19.15 24.36
N LEU A 107 4.43 19.69 23.84
CA LEU A 107 3.37 18.91 23.18
C LEU A 107 3.88 18.29 21.87
N ALA A 108 4.66 19.05 21.11
CA ALA A 108 5.27 18.55 19.88
C ALA A 108 6.20 17.36 20.14
N LYS A 109 6.91 17.32 21.28
CA LYS A 109 7.73 16.15 21.64
C LYS A 109 6.89 14.87 21.77
N GLN A 110 5.76 14.95 22.47
CA GLN A 110 4.85 13.79 22.63
C GLN A 110 4.28 13.33 21.28
N LEU A 111 3.81 14.28 20.47
CA LEU A 111 3.29 14.00 19.14
C LEU A 111 4.38 13.44 18.21
N SER A 112 5.61 13.94 18.29
CA SER A 112 6.73 13.46 17.47
C SER A 112 7.10 12.02 17.75
N GLU A 113 7.01 11.59 19.01
CA GLU A 113 7.22 10.18 19.36
C GLU A 113 6.13 9.30 18.76
N ALA A 114 4.88 9.76 18.78
CA ALA A 114 3.76 9.03 18.19
C ALA A 114 3.86 8.96 16.66
N VAL A 115 4.24 10.05 15.99
CA VAL A 115 4.47 10.08 14.54
C VAL A 115 5.69 9.25 14.15
N SER A 116 6.75 9.24 14.95
CA SER A 116 7.91 8.35 14.74
C SER A 116 7.50 6.88 14.78
N LYS A 117 6.65 6.48 15.74
CA LYS A 117 6.09 5.11 15.79
C LYS A 117 5.24 4.79 14.57
N LEU A 118 4.46 5.75 14.06
CA LEU A 118 3.71 5.57 12.81
C LEU A 118 4.64 5.40 11.61
N SER A 119 5.74 6.15 11.54
CA SER A 119 6.76 6.02 10.51
C SER A 119 7.42 4.64 10.53
N GLU A 120 7.77 4.14 11.72
CA GLU A 120 8.28 2.78 11.88
C GLU A 120 7.25 1.72 11.42
N MET A 121 5.98 1.90 11.76
CA MET A 121 4.89 1.03 11.28
C MET A 121 4.73 1.07 9.76
N HIS A 122 4.79 2.26 9.16
CA HIS A 122 4.71 2.45 7.71
C HIS A 122 5.88 1.72 7.02
N HIS A 123 7.10 1.96 7.47
CA HIS A 123 8.30 1.29 6.96
C HIS A 123 8.24 -0.24 7.13
N HIS A 124 7.75 -0.72 8.27
CA HIS A 124 7.54 -2.16 8.47
C HIS A 124 6.54 -2.73 7.47
N THR A 125 5.44 -2.01 7.22
CA THR A 125 4.40 -2.40 6.26
C THR A 125 4.91 -2.37 4.83
N SER A 126 5.74 -1.40 4.44
CA SER A 126 6.40 -1.38 3.12
C SER A 126 7.30 -2.60 2.92
N ARG A 127 8.08 -2.99 3.93
CA ARG A 127 8.92 -4.20 3.82
C ARG A 127 8.08 -5.47 3.67
N LEU A 128 6.93 -5.54 4.34
CA LEU A 128 5.99 -6.64 4.17
C LEU A 128 5.43 -6.67 2.74
N ALA A 129 5.04 -5.51 2.22
CA ALA A 129 4.56 -5.34 0.84
C ALA A 129 5.60 -5.82 -0.18
N ASP A 130 6.87 -5.44 -0.03
CA ASP A 130 7.98 -5.87 -0.89
C ASP A 130 8.18 -7.39 -0.86
N SER A 131 8.16 -7.97 0.35
CA SER A 131 8.28 -9.43 0.51
C SER A 131 7.11 -10.15 -0.15
N ARG A 132 5.88 -9.62 -0.02
CA ARG A 132 4.69 -10.19 -0.64
C ARG A 132 4.74 -10.11 -2.16
N ALA A 133 5.17 -8.98 -2.72
CA ALA A 133 5.37 -8.79 -4.15
C ALA A 133 6.42 -9.75 -4.72
N SER A 134 7.56 -9.90 -4.05
CA SER A 134 8.62 -10.84 -4.43
C SER A 134 8.13 -12.30 -4.42
N CYS A 135 7.40 -12.68 -3.36
CA CYS A 135 6.77 -14.00 -3.26
C CYS A 135 5.77 -14.23 -4.41
N LEU A 136 4.91 -13.25 -4.69
CA LEU A 136 3.93 -13.34 -5.77
C LEU A 136 4.61 -13.47 -7.14
N GLN A 137 5.71 -12.76 -7.36
CA GLN A 137 6.49 -12.89 -8.58
C GLN A 137 7.05 -14.32 -8.74
N ALA A 138 7.57 -14.92 -7.66
CA ALA A 138 8.02 -16.31 -7.68
C ALA A 138 6.87 -17.29 -7.99
N VAL A 139 5.68 -17.04 -7.45
CA VAL A 139 4.48 -17.84 -7.75
C VAL A 139 4.09 -17.72 -9.23
N CYS A 140 4.17 -16.54 -9.83
CA CYS A 140 3.89 -16.35 -11.26
C CYS A 140 4.87 -17.16 -12.14
N TYR A 141 6.16 -17.14 -11.81
CA TYR A 141 7.14 -17.94 -12.54
C TYR A 141 6.88 -19.44 -12.42
N LEU A 142 6.46 -19.89 -11.24
CA LEU A 142 6.10 -21.30 -11.03
C LEU A 142 4.84 -21.67 -11.83
N ASP A 143 3.87 -20.78 -11.94
CA ASP A 143 2.66 -20.98 -12.74
C ASP A 143 2.99 -21.08 -14.23
N GLU A 144 3.78 -20.15 -14.77
CA GLU A 144 4.28 -20.20 -16.15
C GLU A 144 5.07 -21.49 -16.44
N TYR A 145 5.89 -21.93 -15.48
CA TYR A 145 6.60 -23.20 -15.57
C TYR A 145 5.63 -24.39 -15.63
N ASN A 146 4.64 -24.44 -14.74
CA ASN A 146 3.66 -25.52 -14.69
C ASN A 146 2.82 -25.58 -15.97
N GLU A 147 2.43 -24.44 -16.55
CA GLU A 147 1.75 -24.40 -17.85
C GLU A 147 2.61 -25.02 -18.96
N MET A 148 3.91 -24.69 -19.00
CA MET A 148 4.82 -25.30 -19.97
C MET A 148 4.99 -26.79 -19.74
N LEU A 149 5.10 -27.22 -18.49
CA LEU A 149 5.23 -28.62 -18.13
C LEU A 149 4.00 -29.40 -18.58
N ASP A 150 2.79 -28.92 -18.27
CA ASP A 150 1.53 -29.55 -18.70
C ASP A 150 1.47 -29.66 -20.24
N PHE A 151 1.87 -28.61 -20.94
CA PHE A 151 1.95 -28.62 -22.40
C PHE A 151 2.92 -29.69 -22.94
N ILE A 152 4.12 -29.78 -22.38
CA ILE A 152 5.12 -30.80 -22.78
C ILE A 152 4.60 -32.21 -22.51
N VAL A 153 4.00 -32.43 -21.35
CA VAL A 153 3.44 -33.73 -20.96
C VAL A 153 2.32 -34.14 -21.92
N ARG A 154 1.35 -33.26 -22.19
CA ARG A 154 0.27 -33.52 -23.17
C ARG A 154 0.80 -33.85 -24.55
N TRP A 155 1.81 -33.11 -25.01
CA TRP A 155 2.47 -33.40 -26.27
C TRP A 155 3.16 -34.77 -26.26
N ALA A 156 3.90 -35.10 -25.20
CA ALA A 156 4.61 -36.37 -25.09
C ALA A 156 3.64 -37.56 -25.09
N ASP A 157 2.51 -37.43 -24.39
CA ASP A 157 1.46 -38.45 -24.41
C ASP A 157 0.81 -38.57 -25.79
N LYS A 158 0.58 -37.45 -26.48
CA LYS A 158 0.08 -37.48 -27.86
C LYS A 158 1.08 -38.17 -28.79
N ALA A 159 2.36 -37.83 -28.71
CA ALA A 159 3.41 -38.47 -29.50
C ALA A 159 3.49 -39.98 -29.21
N ARG A 160 3.43 -40.38 -27.94
CA ARG A 160 3.40 -41.80 -27.55
C ARG A 160 2.17 -42.52 -28.10
N SER A 161 1.00 -41.89 -28.11
CA SER A 161 -0.21 -42.46 -28.70
C SER A 161 -0.08 -42.67 -30.21
N LEU A 162 0.57 -41.75 -30.92
CA LEU A 162 0.82 -41.87 -32.36
C LEU A 162 1.82 -42.98 -32.67
N LEU A 163 2.89 -43.11 -31.87
CA LEU A 163 3.87 -44.18 -32.01
C LEU A 163 3.30 -45.58 -31.72
N ARG A 164 2.30 -45.67 -30.83
CA ARG A 164 1.60 -46.92 -30.49
C ARG A 164 0.45 -47.24 -31.45
N ALA A 165 -0.02 -46.27 -32.22
CA ALA A 165 -1.10 -46.50 -33.17
C ALA A 165 -0.61 -47.42 -34.29
N ASN A 166 -1.35 -48.51 -34.55
CA ASN A 166 -0.98 -49.45 -35.59
C ASN A 166 -1.16 -48.82 -36.97
N ILE A 167 -0.18 -48.95 -37.86
CA ILE A 167 -0.25 -48.33 -39.19
C ILE A 167 -1.23 -49.12 -40.06
N ILE A 168 -2.32 -48.46 -40.46
CA ILE A 168 -3.32 -49.03 -41.35
C ILE A 168 -2.86 -48.84 -42.80
N TRP A 169 -2.36 -49.91 -43.42
CA TRP A 169 -1.79 -49.91 -44.78
C TRP A 169 -2.81 -50.13 -45.91
N ASN A 170 -4.11 -50.16 -45.60
CA ASN A 170 -5.13 -50.66 -46.52
C ASN A 170 -5.65 -49.62 -47.54
N SER A 171 -5.31 -48.33 -47.41
CA SER A 171 -5.79 -47.28 -48.30
C SER A 171 -4.87 -46.05 -48.29
N SER A 172 -4.67 -45.46 -49.47
CA SER A 172 -3.82 -44.27 -49.68
C SER A 172 -4.30 -43.06 -48.87
N VAL A 173 -5.60 -42.91 -48.68
CA VAL A 173 -6.22 -41.83 -47.89
C VAL A 173 -5.87 -41.98 -46.41
N HIS A 174 -5.88 -43.21 -45.87
CA HIS A 174 -5.50 -43.47 -44.49
C HIS A 174 -4.02 -43.21 -44.24
N LEU A 175 -3.15 -43.55 -45.20
CA LEU A 175 -1.72 -43.24 -45.14
C LEU A 175 -1.44 -41.74 -45.21
N GLN A 176 -2.12 -41.00 -46.09
CA GLN A 176 -1.99 -39.54 -46.18
C GLN A 176 -2.44 -38.84 -44.89
N GLU A 177 -3.54 -39.27 -44.28
CA GLU A 177 -4.02 -38.70 -43.02
C GLU A 177 -3.06 -39.00 -41.86
N GLN A 178 -2.48 -40.21 -41.82
CA GLN A 178 -1.44 -40.56 -40.84
C GLN A 178 -0.18 -39.68 -41.01
N ILE A 179 0.29 -39.45 -42.23
CA ILE A 179 1.42 -38.56 -42.51
C ILE A 179 1.10 -37.13 -42.03
N ARG A 180 -0.11 -36.64 -42.31
CA ARG A 180 -0.56 -35.30 -41.90
C ARG A 180 -0.54 -35.14 -40.38
N ILE A 181 -1.07 -36.11 -39.64
CA ILE A 181 -1.11 -36.10 -38.17
C ILE A 181 0.31 -36.09 -37.58
N HIS A 182 1.23 -36.89 -38.12
CA HIS A 182 2.63 -36.90 -37.69
C HIS A 182 3.35 -35.57 -37.97
N GLN A 183 3.11 -34.96 -39.13
CA GLN A 183 3.65 -33.64 -39.48
C GLN A 183 3.15 -32.55 -38.53
N VAL A 184 1.85 -32.55 -38.20
CA VAL A 184 1.28 -31.61 -37.21
C VAL A 184 1.91 -31.84 -35.83
N GLY A 185 2.12 -33.09 -35.41
CA GLY A 185 2.80 -33.41 -34.15
C GLY A 185 4.24 -32.88 -34.07
N LEU A 186 4.99 -32.94 -35.19
CA LEU A 186 6.35 -32.38 -35.31
C LEU A 186 6.36 -30.85 -35.28
N LEU A 187 5.37 -30.19 -35.90
CA LEU A 187 5.23 -28.73 -35.85
C LEU A 187 4.94 -28.25 -34.42
N LEU A 188 4.05 -28.95 -33.71
CA LEU A 188 3.75 -28.66 -32.31
C LEU A 188 4.99 -28.87 -31.41
N PHE A 189 5.80 -29.91 -31.66
CA PHE A 189 7.07 -30.12 -30.96
C PHE A 189 8.05 -28.97 -31.18
N ARG A 190 8.25 -28.54 -32.43
CA ARG A 190 9.11 -27.39 -32.73
C ARG A 190 8.63 -26.14 -32.00
N ARG A 191 7.31 -25.89 -32.00
CA ARG A 191 6.71 -24.75 -31.29
C ARG A 191 6.90 -24.86 -29.78
N ALA A 192 6.77 -26.05 -29.20
CA ALA A 192 7.08 -26.35 -27.80
C ALA A 192 8.53 -26.00 -27.45
N PHE A 193 9.46 -26.52 -28.25
CA PHE A 193 10.88 -26.31 -28.07
C PHE A 193 11.27 -24.83 -28.14
N PHE A 194 10.70 -24.07 -29.09
CA PHE A 194 10.89 -22.63 -29.16
C PHE A 194 10.31 -21.90 -27.95
N ARG A 195 9.10 -22.26 -27.49
CA ARG A 195 8.46 -21.64 -26.31
C ARG A 195 9.27 -21.89 -25.03
N VAL A 196 9.68 -23.14 -24.79
CA VAL A 196 10.55 -23.51 -23.65
C VAL A 196 11.86 -22.73 -23.71
N LYS A 197 12.52 -22.70 -24.88
CA LYS A 197 13.75 -21.95 -25.06
C LYS A 197 13.58 -20.45 -24.80
N SER A 198 12.42 -19.87 -25.12
CA SER A 198 12.14 -18.45 -24.87
C SER A 198 11.90 -18.13 -23.39
N VAL A 199 11.25 -19.00 -22.63
CA VAL A 199 11.00 -18.80 -21.19
C VAL A 199 12.28 -19.01 -20.37
N PHE A 200 13.15 -19.93 -20.79
CA PHE A 200 14.40 -20.25 -20.10
C PHE A 200 15.63 -19.48 -20.61
N GLN A 201 15.51 -18.59 -21.60
CA GLN A 201 16.64 -17.73 -22.01
C GLN A 201 16.75 -16.51 -21.08
N PRO A 202 17.86 -16.35 -20.33
CA PRO A 202 18.00 -15.34 -19.27
C PRO A 202 18.18 -13.88 -19.77
N HIS A 203 17.90 -13.57 -21.04
CA HIS A 203 18.29 -12.28 -21.62
C HIS A 203 17.35 -11.09 -21.36
N LYS A 204 16.32 -11.22 -20.51
CA LYS A 204 15.47 -10.06 -20.13
C LYS A 204 15.10 -9.93 -18.65
N CYS A 205 15.67 -10.74 -17.75
CA CYS A 205 15.49 -10.56 -16.30
C CYS A 205 16.36 -9.43 -15.69
N ARG A 206 16.77 -8.42 -16.48
CA ARG A 206 17.66 -7.32 -16.03
C ARG A 206 17.07 -5.92 -16.21
N THR A 207 15.75 -5.78 -16.29
CA THR A 207 15.11 -4.45 -16.43
C THR A 207 13.92 -4.25 -15.49
N VAL A 208 13.99 -4.85 -14.29
CA VAL A 208 13.16 -4.43 -13.14
C VAL A 208 14.06 -4.31 -11.91
N LYS A 209 15.08 -3.48 -12.07
CA LYS A 209 15.83 -2.81 -11.01
C LYS A 209 16.07 -1.41 -11.56
N THR A 210 15.71 -0.39 -10.80
CA THR A 210 15.65 1.05 -11.13
C THR A 210 14.50 1.51 -12.02
N LEU A 211 13.34 1.74 -11.42
CA LEU A 211 12.78 3.09 -11.22
C LEU A 211 12.19 3.14 -9.82
#